data_AF-A0A7K3HBJ3-F1
#
_entry.id   AF-A0A7K3HBJ3-F1
#
_cell.length_a   1.000
_cell.length_b   1.000
_cell.length_c   1.000
_cell.angle_alpha   90.00
_cell.angle_beta   90.00
_cell.angle_gamma   90.00
#
_symmetry.space_group_name_H-M   'P 1'
#
loop_
_entity.id
_entity.type
_entity.pdbx_description
1 polymer ?
#
loop_
_entity_poly.entity_id
_entity_poly.type
_entity_poly.pdbx_seq_one_letter_code
_entity_poly.pdbx_strand_id
1 'polypeptide(L)'
;ARTGRGCRDGGTEQPGKRREPGEMRSNKPLGSLAPEKSPNPAPTGKADDAAPAEECEEGAVPPPGGSPVQPLSDAGPLPPLGAFPLPDRLPAERLPPLRPGELLLLHTDGAEEARDAARRFFPLARTLETAVSSGAVRTPEELVDRVEAALLRHTGGRLADDVALLAIRRGAARV
;
A
#
# COMPACT_ATOMS: atom_id res chain seq x y z
N ALA A 1 52.00 -37.27 -17.86
CA ALA A 1 53.23 -36.69 -18.45
C ALA A 1 52.85 -35.47 -19.28
N ARG A 2 53.66 -34.39 -19.17
CA ARG A 2 53.65 -33.11 -19.92
C ARG A 2 52.51 -32.14 -19.56
N THR A 3 52.67 -31.07 -18.77
CA THR A 3 53.59 -29.91 -18.67
C THR A 3 53.38 -28.79 -19.71
N GLY A 4 53.11 -27.59 -19.19
CA GLY A 4 53.22 -26.26 -19.82
C GLY A 4 52.30 -25.26 -19.08
N ARG A 5 52.71 -24.49 -18.05
CA ARG A 5 53.62 -23.30 -18.05
C ARG A 5 53.32 -22.38 -19.25
N GLY A 6 53.08 -21.09 -19.15
CA GLY A 6 53.05 -20.02 -18.15
C GLY A 6 52.55 -18.78 -18.92
N CYS A 7 52.05 -17.71 -18.30
CA CYS A 7 52.88 -16.58 -17.88
C CYS A 7 52.06 -15.68 -16.93
N ARG A 8 52.73 -15.24 -15.87
CA ARG A 8 52.40 -14.02 -15.12
C ARG A 8 52.98 -12.83 -15.87
N ASP A 9 52.38 -11.66 -15.65
CA ASP A 9 52.98 -10.43 -15.12
C ASP A 9 51.82 -9.40 -15.07
N GLY A 10 51.58 -8.59 -14.06
CA GLY A 10 52.47 -8.02 -13.06
C GLY A 10 52.33 -6.49 -13.14
N GLY A 11 51.96 -5.85 -12.03
CA GLY A 11 52.00 -4.39 -11.84
C GLY A 11 50.64 -3.69 -11.89
N THR A 12 50.27 -2.77 -11.01
CA THR A 12 50.98 -2.10 -9.90
C THR A 12 49.91 -1.38 -9.07
N GLU A 13 49.97 -1.52 -7.74
CA GLU A 13 49.33 -0.61 -6.80
C GLU A 13 49.97 0.78 -6.86
N GLN A 14 49.15 1.83 -6.79
CA GLN A 14 49.51 3.13 -6.20
C GLN A 14 48.27 3.69 -5.49
N PRO A 15 48.42 4.25 -4.26
CA PRO A 15 47.32 4.70 -3.42
C PRO A 15 47.03 6.20 -3.58
N GLY A 16 45.84 6.62 -3.14
CA GLY A 16 45.60 7.98 -2.69
C GLY A 16 44.56 8.77 -3.48
N LYS A 17 43.39 8.98 -2.86
CA LYS A 17 42.81 10.31 -2.67
C LYS A 17 41.71 10.25 -1.61
N ARG A 18 42.11 10.60 -0.37
CA ARG A 18 41.22 11.13 0.68
C ARG A 18 40.36 12.24 0.06
N ARG A 19 39.04 12.18 0.23
CA ARG A 19 38.17 13.33 0.05
C ARG A 19 37.59 13.68 1.42
N GLU A 20 38.02 14.82 1.95
CA GLU A 20 37.41 15.46 3.11
C GLU A 20 36.02 16.02 2.76
N PRO A 21 35.10 16.10 3.73
CA PRO A 21 33.78 16.71 3.56
C PRO A 21 33.84 18.24 3.65
N GLY A 22 33.31 18.92 2.63
CA GLY A 22 33.21 20.38 2.55
C GLY A 22 31.79 20.91 2.77
N GLU A 23 31.66 21.67 3.85
CA GLU A 23 30.68 22.68 4.29
C GLU A 23 29.46 23.11 3.45
N MET A 24 28.35 23.19 4.20
CA MET A 24 27.46 24.35 4.40
C MET A 24 27.07 25.20 3.18
N ARG A 25 25.78 25.07 2.81
CA ARG A 25 25.00 26.19 2.28
C ARG A 25 23.83 26.49 3.21
N SER A 26 24.04 27.48 4.07
CA SER A 26 22.99 28.27 4.71
C SER A 26 22.42 29.27 3.70
N ASN A 27 21.09 29.38 3.61
CA ASN A 27 20.38 30.67 3.70
C ASN A 27 18.85 30.51 3.83
N LYS A 28 18.34 30.78 5.05
CA LYS A 28 17.25 31.68 5.49
C LYS A 28 16.00 31.97 4.59
N PRO A 29 14.89 32.51 5.16
CA PRO A 29 14.39 32.42 6.53
C PRO A 29 12.88 32.07 6.64
N LEU A 30 12.54 31.71 7.88
CA LEU A 30 11.21 31.62 8.49
C LEU A 30 10.57 33.01 8.65
N GLY A 31 9.27 33.12 8.38
CA GLY A 31 8.39 34.20 8.81
C GLY A 31 6.95 33.70 8.78
N SER A 32 6.01 34.11 9.62
CA SER A 32 6.01 34.81 10.91
C SER A 32 4.66 34.48 11.57
N LEU A 33 4.65 34.34 12.90
CA LEU A 33 3.48 34.35 13.80
C LEU A 33 2.77 35.74 13.71
N ALA A 34 1.49 36.03 13.98
CA ALA A 34 0.37 35.45 14.75
C ALA A 34 -0.96 36.19 14.30
N PRO A 35 -2.01 36.38 15.14
CA PRO A 35 -3.20 35.52 15.37
C PRO A 35 -4.54 36.25 15.02
N GLU A 36 -5.66 35.80 15.62
CA GLU A 36 -7.03 36.40 15.66
C GLU A 36 -8.06 35.66 14.76
N LYS A 37 -9.34 35.41 15.07
CA LYS A 37 -10.24 35.58 16.22
C LYS A 37 -11.58 34.96 15.78
N SER A 38 -12.29 34.25 16.67
CA SER A 38 -13.63 33.68 16.42
C SER A 38 -14.68 34.80 16.20
N PRO A 39 -15.80 34.60 15.46
CA PRO A 39 -17.00 34.07 16.12
C PRO A 39 -17.95 33.23 15.23
N ASN A 40 -18.79 32.42 15.88
CA ASN A 40 -19.96 31.74 15.28
C ASN A 40 -21.17 32.70 15.16
N PRO A 41 -22.11 32.48 14.23
CA PRO A 41 -23.46 32.12 14.71
C PRO A 41 -24.18 31.01 13.90
N ALA A 42 -25.06 30.31 14.62
CA ALA A 42 -25.99 29.29 14.12
C ALA A 42 -27.03 29.85 13.12
N PRO A 43 -27.68 28.95 12.35
CA PRO A 43 -29.12 29.07 12.17
C PRO A 43 -29.90 27.83 12.63
N THR A 44 -30.95 28.12 13.40
CA THR A 44 -32.13 27.30 13.68
C THR A 44 -32.96 27.05 12.42
N GLY A 45 -33.47 25.82 12.27
CA GLY A 45 -34.55 25.47 11.33
C GLY A 45 -34.89 23.98 11.41
N LYS A 46 -36.13 23.65 11.79
CA LYS A 46 -36.67 22.29 11.90
C LYS A 46 -37.52 21.95 10.67
N ALA A 47 -37.50 20.65 10.37
CA ALA A 47 -38.50 19.80 9.70
C ALA A 47 -38.80 20.05 8.21
N ASP A 48 -38.66 18.99 7.40
CA ASP A 48 -39.82 18.31 6.84
C ASP A 48 -39.46 16.87 6.40
N ASP A 49 -40.46 16.00 6.58
CA ASP A 49 -40.50 14.57 6.28
C ASP A 49 -40.68 14.34 4.77
N ALA A 50 -39.76 13.61 4.13
CA ALA A 50 -39.99 12.90 2.86
C ALA A 50 -38.76 12.03 2.49
N ALA A 51 -38.92 10.71 2.59
CA ALA A 51 -38.32 9.75 1.67
C ALA A 51 -39.48 9.06 0.92
N PRO A 52 -39.29 8.40 -0.23
CA PRO A 52 -38.02 8.06 -0.90
C PRO A 52 -38.01 8.35 -2.43
N ALA A 53 -36.83 8.35 -3.03
CA ALA A 53 -36.63 7.91 -4.41
C ALA A 53 -35.22 7.31 -4.51
N GLU A 54 -35.21 6.01 -4.79
CA GLU A 54 -34.04 5.24 -5.20
C GLU A 54 -33.58 5.74 -6.57
N GLU A 55 -32.39 6.34 -6.64
CA GLU A 55 -31.67 6.49 -7.90
C GLU A 55 -30.50 5.50 -7.87
N CYS A 56 -30.64 4.43 -8.66
CA CYS A 56 -29.57 3.50 -8.95
C CYS A 56 -28.51 4.22 -9.80
N GLU A 57 -27.53 4.84 -9.15
CA GLU A 57 -26.35 5.35 -9.85
C GLU A 57 -25.43 4.17 -10.19
N GLU A 58 -25.53 3.77 -11.46
CA GLU A 58 -24.72 2.76 -12.12
C GLU A 58 -23.29 3.28 -12.30
N GLY A 59 -22.34 2.64 -11.60
CA GLY A 59 -20.91 2.84 -11.78
C GLY A 59 -20.33 3.92 -10.89
N ALA A 60 -19.70 3.52 -9.78
CA ALA A 60 -18.84 4.39 -9.02
C ALA A 60 -17.68 4.87 -9.92
N VAL A 61 -17.77 6.09 -10.45
CA VAL A 61 -16.66 6.75 -11.13
C VAL A 61 -15.69 7.22 -10.04
N PRO A 62 -14.47 6.67 -9.97
CA PRO A 62 -13.49 7.15 -9.00
C PRO A 62 -13.17 8.63 -9.29
N PRO A 63 -12.88 9.44 -8.27
CA PRO A 63 -12.55 10.85 -8.48
C PRO A 63 -11.37 10.99 -9.44
N PRO A 64 -11.39 11.98 -10.36
CA PRO A 64 -10.33 12.14 -11.34
C PRO A 64 -8.98 12.39 -10.65
N GLY A 65 -8.03 11.46 -10.83
CA GLY A 65 -6.64 11.59 -10.38
C GLY A 65 -6.23 10.79 -9.15
N GLY A 66 -7.12 10.00 -8.53
CA GLY A 66 -6.77 9.09 -7.43
C GLY A 66 -6.27 7.72 -7.90
N SER A 67 -5.42 7.05 -7.11
CA SER A 67 -5.13 5.63 -7.34
C SER A 67 -6.43 4.81 -7.20
N PRO A 68 -6.70 3.85 -8.09
CA PRO A 68 -7.87 2.96 -7.95
C PRO A 68 -7.73 1.98 -6.78
N VAL A 69 -6.57 1.97 -6.12
CA VAL A 69 -6.27 1.14 -4.95
C VAL A 69 -5.89 2.07 -3.80
N GLN A 70 -6.55 1.89 -2.66
CA GLN A 70 -6.29 2.68 -1.45
C GLN A 70 -6.21 1.75 -0.24
N PRO A 71 -5.26 1.96 0.69
CA PRO A 71 -5.29 1.30 1.97
C PRO A 71 -6.55 1.69 2.74
N LEU A 72 -7.11 0.74 3.50
CA LEU A 72 -8.36 0.97 4.22
C LEU A 72 -8.14 1.71 5.55
N SER A 73 -6.92 1.63 6.10
CA SER A 73 -6.48 2.30 7.33
C SER A 73 -5.01 2.70 7.18
N ASP A 74 -4.65 3.83 7.78
CA ASP A 74 -3.26 4.29 7.93
C ASP A 74 -2.69 3.92 9.31
N ALA A 75 -3.44 3.17 10.13
CA ALA A 75 -3.01 2.77 11.45
C ALA A 75 -1.85 1.78 11.37
N GLY A 76 -0.81 2.02 12.17
CA GLY A 76 0.29 1.07 12.34
C GLY A 76 -0.15 -0.22 13.03
N PRO A 77 0.58 -1.33 12.83
CA PRO A 77 0.24 -2.59 13.47
C PRO A 77 0.32 -2.46 15.00
N LEU A 78 -0.68 -3.03 15.68
CA LEU A 78 -0.65 -3.21 17.12
C LEU A 78 0.19 -4.44 17.48
N PRO A 79 0.65 -4.57 18.74
CA PRO A 79 1.32 -5.80 19.19
C PRO A 79 0.50 -7.05 18.87
N PRO A 80 1.14 -8.20 18.58
CA PRO A 80 0.44 -9.44 18.25
C PRO A 80 -0.56 -9.84 19.35
N LEU A 81 -1.71 -10.36 18.91
CA LEU A 81 -2.73 -10.86 19.82
C LEU A 81 -2.14 -11.96 20.72
N GLY A 82 -2.38 -11.86 22.03
CA GLY A 82 -1.90 -12.84 23.01
C GLY A 82 -0.48 -12.61 23.54
N ALA A 83 0.29 -11.65 22.99
CA ALA A 83 1.61 -11.31 23.52
C ALA A 83 1.54 -10.50 24.83
N PHE A 84 0.45 -9.77 25.03
CA PHE A 84 0.19 -8.95 26.21
C PHE A 84 -1.28 -9.05 26.62
N PRO A 85 -1.63 -8.80 27.90
CA PRO A 85 -3.03 -8.66 28.30
C PRO A 85 -3.73 -7.61 27.45
N LEU A 86 -4.91 -7.94 26.92
CA LEU A 86 -5.73 -6.99 26.19
C LEU A 86 -6.25 -5.91 27.16
N PRO A 87 -6.32 -4.64 26.73
CA PRO A 87 -6.99 -3.61 27.52
C PRO A 87 -8.48 -3.93 27.63
N ASP A 88 -9.12 -3.48 28.71
CA ASP A 88 -10.57 -3.64 28.93
C ASP A 88 -11.42 -3.09 27.78
N ARG A 89 -10.86 -2.17 27.00
CA ARG A 89 -11.45 -1.61 25.79
C ARG A 89 -10.42 -1.46 24.68
N LEU A 90 -10.73 -2.04 23.53
CA LEU A 90 -10.01 -1.77 22.28
C LEU A 90 -10.70 -0.64 21.53
N PRO A 91 -9.97 0.42 21.11
CA PRO A 91 -10.55 1.43 20.24
C PRO A 91 -10.89 0.78 18.89
N ALA A 92 -12.16 0.79 18.52
CA ALA A 92 -12.59 0.34 17.21
C ALA A 92 -12.35 1.45 16.19
N GLU A 93 -11.59 1.17 15.15
CA GLU A 93 -11.49 2.05 13.99
C GLU A 93 -12.73 1.86 13.11
N ARG A 94 -13.40 2.96 12.77
CA ARG A 94 -14.53 2.92 11.85
C ARG A 94 -14.01 3.11 10.43
N LEU A 95 -13.95 2.02 9.69
CA LEU A 95 -13.55 2.01 8.30
C LEU A 95 -14.72 2.46 7.39
N PRO A 96 -14.45 3.09 6.23
CA PRO A 96 -15.49 3.43 5.28
C PRO A 96 -16.20 2.17 4.77
N PRO A 97 -17.49 2.27 4.41
CA PRO A 97 -18.24 1.12 3.91
C PRO A 97 -17.72 0.69 2.54
N LEU A 98 -17.61 -0.62 2.32
CA LEU A 98 -17.38 -1.18 0.99
C LEU A 98 -18.61 -0.92 0.12
N ARG A 99 -18.46 -0.21 -1.00
CA ARG A 99 -19.56 0.17 -1.90
C ARG A 99 -19.90 -0.97 -2.87
N PRO A 100 -21.13 -1.03 -3.43
CA PRO A 100 -21.44 -2.06 -4.42
C PRO A 100 -20.47 -1.99 -5.60
N GLY A 101 -19.97 -3.15 -6.00
CA GLY A 101 -18.99 -3.29 -7.08
C GLY A 101 -17.53 -3.20 -6.65
N GLU A 102 -17.23 -2.66 -5.47
CA GLU A 102 -15.86 -2.54 -4.94
C GLU A 102 -15.31 -3.88 -4.45
N LEU A 103 -13.98 -3.99 -4.53
CA LEU A 103 -13.18 -5.11 -4.08
C LEU A 103 -12.38 -4.71 -2.82
N LEU A 104 -12.41 -5.57 -1.81
CA LEU A 104 -11.53 -5.52 -0.65
C LEU A 104 -10.58 -6.71 -0.73
N LEU A 105 -9.27 -6.44 -0.70
CA LEU A 105 -8.25 -7.47 -0.54
C LEU A 105 -7.67 -7.39 0.88
N LEU A 106 -7.71 -8.50 1.59
CA LEU A 106 -7.01 -8.71 2.85
C LEU A 106 -5.83 -9.65 2.59
N HIS A 107 -4.70 -9.38 3.23
CA HIS A 107 -3.50 -10.19 3.08
C HIS A 107 -2.74 -10.32 4.39
N THR A 108 -1.91 -11.36 4.50
CA THR A 108 -0.84 -11.41 5.51
C THR A 108 0.35 -10.55 5.07
N ASP A 109 1.21 -10.19 6.02
CA ASP A 109 2.46 -9.46 5.77
C ASP A 109 3.42 -10.24 4.83
N GLY A 110 3.43 -11.58 4.89
CA GLY A 110 4.21 -12.43 4.00
C GLY A 110 4.03 -12.10 2.49
N ALA A 111 2.88 -11.54 2.08
CA ALA A 111 2.68 -11.07 0.70
C ALA A 111 3.51 -9.82 0.36
N GLU A 112 3.54 -8.82 1.23
CA GLU A 112 4.31 -7.58 1.04
C GLU A 112 5.79 -7.80 1.33
N GLU A 113 6.09 -8.67 2.29
CA GLU A 113 7.44 -8.99 2.70
C GLU A 113 8.16 -9.97 1.76
N ALA A 114 7.44 -10.62 0.85
CA ALA A 114 8.00 -11.51 -0.16
C ALA A 114 9.10 -10.82 -0.97
N ARG A 115 10.22 -11.53 -1.22
CA ARG A 115 11.40 -10.94 -1.89
C ARG A 115 11.82 -11.71 -3.12
N ASP A 116 12.32 -10.97 -4.11
CA ASP A 116 13.03 -11.56 -5.24
C ASP A 116 14.46 -11.98 -4.87
N ALA A 117 15.19 -12.56 -5.82
CA ALA A 117 16.60 -12.95 -5.65
C ALA A 117 17.53 -11.76 -5.33
N ALA A 118 17.14 -10.54 -5.69
CA ALA A 118 17.84 -9.30 -5.37
C ALA A 118 17.39 -8.70 -4.02
N ARG A 119 16.62 -9.44 -3.22
CA ARG A 119 16.10 -9.06 -1.89
C ARG A 119 15.10 -7.90 -1.93
N ARG A 120 14.55 -7.57 -3.11
CA ARG A 120 13.55 -6.50 -3.26
C ARG A 120 12.17 -7.02 -2.91
N PHE A 121 11.44 -6.24 -2.12
CA PHE A 121 10.06 -6.53 -1.74
C PHE A 121 9.13 -6.62 -2.94
N PHE A 122 8.07 -7.41 -2.80
CA PHE A 122 7.02 -7.53 -3.79
C PHE A 122 6.21 -6.23 -3.85
N PRO A 123 6.04 -5.62 -5.03
CA PRO A 123 5.31 -4.37 -5.16
C PRO A 123 3.79 -4.63 -5.20
N LEU A 124 3.19 -5.00 -4.07
CA LEU A 124 1.78 -5.38 -3.97
C LEU A 124 0.85 -4.27 -4.47
N ALA A 125 0.94 -3.05 -3.94
CA ALA A 125 0.09 -1.93 -4.34
C ALA A 125 0.11 -1.69 -5.87
N ARG A 126 1.31 -1.63 -6.47
CA ARG A 126 1.46 -1.47 -7.93
C ARG A 126 0.87 -2.64 -8.72
N THR A 127 0.98 -3.86 -8.18
CA THR A 127 0.39 -5.05 -8.81
C THR A 127 -1.14 -4.95 -8.81
N LEU A 128 -1.74 -4.53 -7.69
CA LEU A 128 -3.17 -4.30 -7.59
C LEU A 128 -3.64 -3.20 -8.55
N GLU A 129 -2.96 -2.06 -8.57
CA GLU A 129 -3.26 -0.94 -9.48
C GLU A 129 -3.25 -1.39 -10.94
N THR A 130 -2.26 -2.19 -11.33
CA THR A 130 -2.15 -2.73 -12.69
C THR A 130 -3.29 -3.72 -12.99
N ALA A 131 -3.65 -4.56 -12.01
CA ALA A 131 -4.71 -5.54 -12.16
C ALA A 131 -6.09 -4.88 -12.35
N VAL A 132 -6.40 -3.84 -11.56
CA VAL A 132 -7.71 -3.15 -11.64
C VAL A 132 -7.78 -2.15 -12.80
N SER A 133 -6.70 -1.41 -13.07
CA SER A 133 -6.67 -0.41 -14.17
C SER A 133 -6.78 -1.02 -15.56
N SER A 134 -6.34 -2.26 -15.73
CA SER A 134 -6.44 -2.97 -17.02
C SER A 134 -7.84 -3.49 -17.33
N GLY A 135 -8.79 -3.39 -16.38
CA GLY A 135 -10.11 -3.99 -16.50
C GLY A 135 -10.09 -5.52 -16.56
N ALA A 136 -8.94 -6.13 -16.24
CA ALA A 136 -8.69 -7.56 -16.33
C ALA A 136 -9.20 -8.36 -15.12
N VAL A 137 -9.70 -7.67 -14.09
CA VAL A 137 -10.28 -8.26 -12.89
C VAL A 137 -11.75 -7.89 -12.81
N ARG A 138 -12.61 -8.90 -12.87
CA ARG A 138 -14.08 -8.83 -12.78
C ARG A 138 -14.59 -9.57 -11.55
N THR A 139 -13.83 -10.55 -11.05
CA THR A 139 -14.20 -11.33 -9.86
C THR A 139 -13.11 -11.29 -8.77
N PRO A 140 -13.46 -11.58 -7.50
CA PRO A 140 -12.48 -11.76 -6.42
C PRO A 140 -11.42 -12.81 -6.74
N GLU A 141 -11.82 -13.92 -7.34
CA GLU A 141 -10.94 -15.05 -7.67
C GLU A 141 -9.89 -14.63 -8.70
N GLU A 142 -10.28 -13.89 -9.75
CA GLU A 142 -9.33 -13.36 -10.74
C GLU A 142 -8.30 -12.40 -10.13
N LEU A 143 -8.68 -11.64 -9.08
CA LEU A 143 -7.74 -10.80 -8.35
C LEU A 143 -6.71 -11.65 -7.60
N VAL A 144 -7.18 -12.66 -6.86
CA VAL A 144 -6.31 -13.57 -6.09
C VAL A 144 -5.35 -14.29 -7.02
N ASP A 145 -5.85 -14.93 -8.08
CA ASP A 145 -5.04 -15.66 -9.05
C ASP A 145 -3.95 -14.77 -9.66
N ARG A 146 -4.29 -13.51 -9.97
CA ARG A 146 -3.35 -12.58 -10.57
C ARG A 146 -2.27 -12.13 -9.60
N VAL A 147 -2.62 -11.86 -8.34
CA VAL A 147 -1.67 -11.49 -7.29
C VAL A 147 -0.77 -12.68 -6.94
N GLU A 148 -1.34 -13.88 -6.77
CA GLU A 148 -0.59 -15.11 -6.53
C GLU A 148 0.42 -15.38 -7.66
N ALA A 149 -0.03 -15.34 -8.92
CA ALA A 149 0.85 -15.56 -10.05
C ALA A 149 1.95 -14.49 -10.14
N ALA A 150 1.67 -13.25 -9.74
CA ALA A 150 2.68 -12.19 -9.67
C ALA A 150 3.69 -12.42 -8.53
N LEU A 151 3.22 -12.83 -7.36
CA LEU A 151 4.06 -13.21 -6.21
C LEU A 151 5.01 -14.36 -6.56
N LEU A 152 4.48 -15.43 -7.15
CA LEU A 152 5.28 -16.57 -7.57
C LEU A 152 6.31 -16.18 -8.64
N ARG A 153 5.93 -15.36 -9.63
CA ARG A 153 6.89 -14.85 -10.61
C ARG A 153 7.98 -13.98 -9.96
N HIS A 154 7.61 -13.09 -9.03
CA HIS A 154 8.55 -12.19 -8.34
C HIS A 154 9.57 -12.95 -7.49
N THR A 155 9.11 -13.98 -6.80
CA THR A 155 9.93 -14.80 -5.87
C THR A 155 10.68 -15.93 -6.57
N GLY A 156 10.50 -16.14 -7.88
CA GLY A 156 11.06 -17.29 -8.58
C GLY A 156 10.41 -18.62 -8.20
N GLY A 157 9.15 -18.58 -7.79
CA GLY A 157 8.31 -19.74 -7.48
C GLY A 157 8.42 -20.26 -6.05
N ARG A 158 9.10 -19.54 -5.15
CA ARG A 158 9.32 -19.95 -3.77
C ARG A 158 9.01 -18.83 -2.80
N LEU A 159 7.95 -19.00 -2.03
CA LEU A 159 7.64 -18.11 -0.90
C LEU A 159 8.54 -18.48 0.28
N ALA A 160 9.09 -17.46 0.94
CA ALA A 160 9.96 -17.62 2.11
C ALA A 160 9.19 -17.60 3.44
N ASP A 161 7.92 -17.22 3.38
CA ASP A 161 7.00 -17.08 4.50
C ASP A 161 5.58 -17.45 4.05
N ASP A 162 4.67 -17.59 5.01
CA ASP A 162 3.27 -17.90 4.75
C ASP A 162 2.52 -16.72 4.12
N VAL A 163 1.85 -17.00 3.00
CA VAL A 163 1.01 -16.01 2.30
C VAL A 163 -0.44 -16.47 2.35
N ALA A 164 -1.32 -15.60 2.84
CA ALA A 164 -2.76 -15.74 2.69
C ALA A 164 -3.33 -14.49 2.01
N LEU A 165 -4.21 -14.71 1.04
CA LEU A 165 -4.94 -13.67 0.31
C LEU A 165 -6.44 -13.95 0.40
N LEU A 166 -7.23 -12.94 0.71
CA LEU A 166 -8.69 -13.01 0.72
C LEU A 166 -9.27 -11.81 -0.01
N ALA A 167 -9.94 -12.06 -1.13
CA ALA A 167 -10.66 -11.04 -1.88
C ALA A 167 -12.17 -11.15 -1.62
N ILE A 168 -12.80 -10.01 -1.38
CA ILE A 168 -14.24 -9.89 -1.16
C ILE A 168 -14.76 -8.82 -2.12
N ARG A 169 -15.84 -9.13 -2.85
CA ARG A 169 -16.56 -8.13 -3.65
C ARG A 169 -17.96 -7.93 -3.10
N ARG A 170 -18.35 -6.67 -2.91
CA ARG A 170 -19.75 -6.38 -2.59
C ARG A 170 -20.58 -6.44 -3.87
N GLY A 171 -21.52 -7.38 -3.92
CA GLY A 171 -22.52 -7.43 -4.99
C GLY A 171 -23.45 -6.22 -4.96
N ALA A 172 -24.22 -6.04 -6.04
CA ALA A 172 -25.38 -5.15 -5.99
C ALA A 172 -26.39 -5.69 -4.95
N ALA A 173 -27.17 -4.79 -4.34
CA ALA A 173 -28.28 -5.22 -3.51
C ALA A 173 -29.20 -6.11 -4.37
N ARG A 174 -29.55 -7.30 -3.87
CA ARG A 174 -30.62 -8.09 -4.47
C ARG A 174 -31.93 -7.45 -4.05
N VAL A 175 -32.63 -6.85 -5.00
CA VAL A 175 -34.01 -6.36 -4.87
C VAL A 175 -34.97 -7.53 -4.97
#